data_AF-Q874X6-F1
#
_entry.id   AF-Q874X6-F1
#
_cell.length_a   1.000
_cell.length_b   1.000
_cell.length_c   1.000
_cell.angle_alpha   90.00
_cell.angle_beta   90.00
_cell.angle_gamma   90.00
#
_symmetry.space_group_name_H-M   'P 1'
#
loop_
_entity.id
_entity.type
_entity.pdbx_description
1 polymer ?
#
loop_
_entity_poly.entity_id
_entity_poly.type
_entity_poly.pdbx_seq_one_letter_code
_entity_poly.pdbx_strand_id
1 'polypeptide(L)'
;MSSPWSLLLQHVSRKKTLVRQVMGTSAFSAFNNGSFGTVSQANGSSPAVSPQHTVTAMGRWSILNKQLPAVDKIQAIHIYDFDNTLFKTPLPNPKIWNNPTIGTLSNPDAFVNGGWWHDSRILAATGEGIAKEEPRAWEGWWNEKIVELVQLSTQQKDAFCVLLTGRSESGFSELIKRIVKSKGLEFDMVCLKPAVGPDNQHFTSTLDFKEKFLRALMETYRHAEEIRIYEDRIKHVKSFQTFLANFNEQQNTSPTRGPINGEVIHVADMAAYLDPVVEVAEVRSIIKDHNASLTKRRRGSRGERWVIKRQVFWTGYLISSADTRRLLDLMPIPNFPDSEIKLHANNIMICPRPCPEDLLRKVGGWGKRMSWQVSGTACFEDNVWAVSLKPVPADASYHTGNPVPLVVLALRRGARHADAAKIQHWKPVSPEQAFVFETKVAEKVLLRIDGTSHREGSYDGGYFRGAKRKHTAHEDDFRSRQGNHHHHPPTGPGGGGRNFNSNNNNQNNFPQVSRGGNRGGGGGFGRGGGRGGGGNFRGPTRRGS
;
A
#
# COMPACT_ATOMS: atom_id res chain seq x y z
N MET A 1 16.31 -19.78 39.17
CA MET A 1 15.35 -18.76 38.67
C MET A 1 14.85 -19.23 37.32
N SER A 2 13.53 -19.42 37.18
CA SER A 2 12.92 -20.04 36.00
C SER A 2 12.41 -18.97 35.03
N SER A 3 12.67 -19.13 33.73
CA SER A 3 12.15 -18.25 32.69
C SER A 3 10.72 -18.67 32.27
N PRO A 4 9.78 -17.76 31.94
CA PRO A 4 8.34 -18.08 31.83
C PRO A 4 7.91 -18.92 30.61
N TRP A 5 8.84 -19.45 29.81
CA TRP A 5 8.55 -20.05 28.49
C TRP A 5 8.62 -21.59 28.44
N SER A 6 8.86 -22.27 29.56
CA SER A 6 8.95 -23.73 29.63
C SER A 6 7.61 -24.47 29.79
N LEU A 7 6.48 -23.75 29.97
CA LEU A 7 5.18 -24.35 30.31
C LEU A 7 4.29 -24.71 29.11
N LEU A 8 4.57 -24.23 27.89
CA LEU A 8 3.72 -24.50 26.72
C LEU A 8 3.98 -25.87 26.05
N LEU A 9 5.06 -26.58 26.41
CA LEU A 9 5.49 -27.83 25.77
C LEU A 9 5.09 -29.12 26.52
N GLN A 10 4.32 -29.05 27.61
CA GLN A 10 3.98 -30.22 28.44
C GLN A 10 2.58 -30.81 28.24
N HIS A 11 1.72 -30.28 27.35
CA HIS A 11 0.33 -30.73 27.21
C HIS A 11 0.02 -31.64 26.00
N VAL A 12 1.00 -31.99 25.15
CA VAL A 12 0.77 -32.80 23.92
C VAL A 12 1.14 -34.29 24.10
N SER A 13 1.72 -34.70 25.24
CA SER A 13 2.15 -36.10 25.46
C SER A 13 1.40 -36.78 26.61
N ARG A 14 0.23 -37.37 26.30
CA ARG A 14 -0.38 -38.53 27.01
C ARG A 14 -1.70 -38.99 26.35
N LYS A 15 -1.62 -40.04 25.52
CA LYS A 15 -2.52 -41.23 25.50
C LYS A 15 -2.23 -42.11 24.27
N LYS A 16 -1.51 -43.21 24.50
CA LYS A 16 -1.43 -44.38 23.61
C LYS A 16 -1.34 -45.64 24.47
N THR A 17 -2.41 -46.43 24.53
CA THR A 17 -2.36 -47.84 24.92
C THR A 17 -3.40 -48.64 24.13
N LEU A 18 -2.98 -49.85 23.73
CA LEU A 18 -3.60 -50.88 22.88
C LEU A 18 -5.13 -51.08 22.95
N VAL A 19 -5.70 -51.46 21.80
CA VAL A 19 -6.33 -52.79 21.62
C VAL A 19 -5.81 -53.41 20.31
N ARG A 20 -5.69 -54.74 20.25
CA ARG A 20 -5.08 -55.52 19.17
C ARG A 20 -6.15 -56.20 18.28
N GLN A 21 -5.90 -56.22 16.97
CA GLN A 21 -6.02 -57.41 16.10
C GLN A 21 -7.36 -58.19 16.01
N VAL A 22 -8.03 -58.08 14.85
CA VAL A 22 -8.68 -59.21 14.15
C VAL A 22 -8.36 -59.11 12.65
N MET A 23 -8.08 -60.23 11.98
CA MET A 23 -7.83 -60.29 10.53
C MET A 23 -9.12 -60.54 9.74
N GLY A 24 -9.15 -60.09 8.49
CA GLY A 24 -10.23 -60.41 7.54
C GLY A 24 -9.84 -60.04 6.11
N THR A 25 -9.32 -61.00 5.35
CA THR A 25 -8.96 -60.86 3.94
C THR A 25 -10.15 -61.15 3.02
N SER A 26 -10.45 -60.24 2.09
CA SER A 26 -11.22 -60.54 0.87
C SER A 26 -10.70 -59.67 -0.28
N ALA A 27 -10.56 -60.25 -1.47
CA ALA A 27 -10.13 -59.56 -2.69
C ALA A 27 -11.20 -59.69 -3.79
N PHE A 28 -10.95 -59.06 -4.95
CA PHE A 28 -11.80 -59.06 -6.17
C PHE A 28 -13.14 -58.30 -6.03
N SER A 29 -13.70 -57.69 -7.08
CA SER A 29 -13.36 -57.70 -8.51
C SER A 29 -13.67 -56.35 -9.19
N ALA A 30 -13.05 -56.09 -10.34
CA ALA A 30 -13.49 -55.07 -11.29
C ALA A 30 -14.50 -55.65 -12.28
N PHE A 31 -15.43 -54.84 -12.82
CA PHE A 31 -15.98 -55.07 -14.16
C PHE A 31 -16.43 -53.74 -14.82
N ASN A 32 -16.56 -53.80 -16.14
CA ASN A 32 -16.62 -52.69 -17.09
C ASN A 32 -17.92 -52.72 -17.93
N ASN A 33 -18.14 -51.68 -18.74
CA ASN A 33 -19.27 -51.45 -19.67
C ASN A 33 -20.62 -51.13 -18.98
N GLY A 34 -21.50 -50.28 -19.52
CA GLY A 34 -21.46 -49.53 -20.79
C GLY A 34 -22.59 -49.94 -21.73
N SER A 35 -23.68 -49.16 -21.78
CA SER A 35 -24.63 -49.14 -22.91
C SER A 35 -25.54 -47.91 -22.84
N PHE A 36 -25.98 -47.43 -24.00
CA PHE A 36 -26.95 -46.35 -24.16
C PHE A 36 -28.38 -46.85 -23.87
N GLY A 37 -29.21 -45.99 -23.28
CA GLY A 37 -30.65 -46.17 -23.17
C GLY A 37 -31.36 -44.82 -23.32
N THR A 38 -32.11 -44.64 -24.40
CA THR A 38 -32.95 -43.45 -24.64
C THR A 38 -34.36 -43.64 -24.08
N VAL A 39 -35.12 -42.53 -24.05
CA VAL A 39 -36.56 -42.42 -23.73
C VAL A 39 -36.91 -42.39 -22.24
N SER A 40 -37.18 -41.18 -21.74
CA SER A 40 -38.53 -40.78 -21.28
C SER A 40 -38.52 -39.33 -20.79
N GLN A 41 -39.34 -38.48 -21.41
CA GLN A 41 -39.50 -37.09 -21.01
C GLN A 41 -40.57 -37.00 -19.91
N ALA A 42 -40.16 -36.71 -18.67
CA ALA A 42 -41.07 -36.45 -17.55
C ALA A 42 -40.86 -35.01 -17.06
N ASN A 43 -41.82 -34.14 -17.36
CA ASN A 43 -41.86 -32.77 -16.84
C ASN A 43 -42.15 -32.79 -15.33
N GLY A 44 -41.51 -31.88 -14.58
CA GLY A 44 -41.88 -31.63 -13.18
C GLY A 44 -40.79 -31.91 -12.15
N SER A 45 -39.63 -31.29 -12.29
CA SER A 45 -38.79 -30.98 -11.13
C SER A 45 -38.40 -29.51 -11.16
N SER A 46 -38.65 -28.81 -10.05
CA SER A 46 -38.03 -27.51 -9.78
C SER A 46 -36.53 -27.64 -9.95
N PRO A 47 -35.81 -26.62 -10.45
CA PRO A 47 -34.36 -26.71 -10.58
C PRO A 47 -33.77 -26.97 -9.19
N ALA A 48 -33.25 -28.19 -9.00
CA ALA A 48 -32.60 -28.57 -7.76
C ALA A 48 -31.44 -27.60 -7.56
N VAL A 49 -31.49 -26.83 -6.45
CA VAL A 49 -30.43 -25.89 -6.11
C VAL A 49 -29.16 -26.71 -5.97
N SER A 50 -28.27 -26.62 -6.95
CA SER A 50 -27.01 -27.34 -6.94
C SER A 50 -26.27 -26.94 -5.67
N PRO A 51 -25.85 -27.90 -4.81
CA PRO A 51 -25.25 -27.57 -3.53
C PRO A 51 -23.98 -26.74 -3.75
N GLN A 52 -24.08 -25.44 -3.43
CA GLN A 52 -23.06 -24.43 -3.72
C GLN A 52 -21.74 -24.69 -2.98
N HIS A 53 -21.81 -25.43 -1.87
CA HIS A 53 -20.69 -25.71 -0.97
C HIS A 53 -20.34 -27.20 -1.01
N THR A 54 -19.66 -27.61 -2.09
CA THR A 54 -19.11 -28.97 -2.27
C THR A 54 -17.62 -28.90 -2.56
N VAL A 55 -16.90 -29.98 -2.23
CA VAL A 55 -15.45 -30.10 -2.51
C VAL A 55 -15.15 -29.88 -4.01
N THR A 56 -16.01 -30.38 -4.89
CA THR A 56 -15.89 -30.19 -6.36
C THR A 56 -16.11 -28.74 -6.78
N ALA A 57 -17.05 -28.02 -6.17
CA ALA A 57 -17.22 -26.58 -6.40
C ALA A 57 -16.03 -25.79 -5.84
N MET A 58 -15.51 -26.19 -4.68
CA MET A 58 -14.35 -25.56 -4.04
C MET A 58 -13.08 -25.69 -4.87
N GLY A 59 -12.86 -26.83 -5.52
CA GLY A 59 -11.74 -27.02 -6.46
C GLY A 59 -11.67 -25.98 -7.57
N ARG A 60 -12.80 -25.39 -7.99
CA ARG A 60 -12.87 -24.35 -9.05
C ARG A 60 -12.26 -23.00 -8.64
N TRP A 61 -11.99 -22.78 -7.35
CA TRP A 61 -11.29 -21.59 -6.86
C TRP A 61 -9.75 -21.76 -6.88
N SER A 62 -9.26 -22.99 -7.08
CA SER A 62 -7.82 -23.29 -7.05
C SER A 62 -7.23 -23.30 -8.45
N ILE A 63 -6.04 -22.72 -8.61
CA ILE A 63 -5.23 -22.89 -9.83
C ILE A 63 -4.49 -24.24 -9.87
N LEU A 64 -4.58 -25.03 -8.79
CA LEU A 64 -4.02 -26.38 -8.70
C LEU A 64 -5.07 -27.42 -9.14
N ASN A 65 -4.69 -28.31 -10.05
CA ASN A 65 -5.46 -29.51 -10.37
C ASN A 65 -5.12 -30.64 -9.37
N LYS A 66 -5.48 -30.45 -8.10
CA LYS A 66 -5.27 -31.39 -6.98
C LYS A 66 -6.63 -31.91 -6.50
N GLN A 67 -6.71 -33.21 -6.17
CA GLN A 67 -7.87 -33.72 -5.44
C GLN A 67 -7.84 -33.15 -4.01
N LEU A 68 -8.87 -32.40 -3.64
CA LEU A 68 -8.99 -31.82 -2.30
C LEU A 68 -9.40 -32.89 -1.26
N PRO A 69 -9.01 -32.75 0.02
CA PRO A 69 -9.40 -33.66 1.09
C PRO A 69 -10.92 -33.70 1.32
N ALA A 70 -11.39 -34.80 1.91
CA ALA A 70 -12.79 -34.97 2.27
C ALA A 70 -13.19 -34.06 3.45
N VAL A 71 -14.44 -33.61 3.46
CA VAL A 71 -14.97 -32.61 4.42
C VAL A 71 -14.87 -33.08 5.88
N ASP A 72 -15.00 -34.38 6.13
CA ASP A 72 -14.92 -35.01 7.45
C ASP A 72 -13.49 -35.20 7.97
N LYS A 73 -12.47 -34.90 7.15
CA LYS A 73 -11.05 -35.03 7.51
C LYS A 73 -10.41 -33.72 7.97
N ILE A 74 -11.08 -32.59 7.78
CA ILE A 74 -10.54 -31.26 8.07
C ILE A 74 -11.18 -30.69 9.34
N GLN A 75 -10.31 -30.33 10.29
CA GLN A 75 -10.63 -29.71 11.58
C GLN A 75 -10.07 -28.28 11.68
N ALA A 76 -9.01 -27.96 10.94
CA ALA A 76 -8.38 -26.64 10.91
C ALA A 76 -8.25 -26.09 9.48
N ILE A 77 -8.34 -24.77 9.31
CA ILE A 77 -8.11 -24.08 8.03
C ILE A 77 -6.99 -23.05 8.23
N HIS A 78 -5.92 -23.14 7.45
CA HIS A 78 -4.81 -22.20 7.50
C HIS A 78 -4.68 -21.44 6.17
N ILE A 79 -4.90 -20.12 6.22
CA ILE A 79 -4.86 -19.21 5.07
C ILE A 79 -3.61 -18.36 5.14
N TYR A 80 -2.78 -18.44 4.12
CA TYR A 80 -1.58 -17.64 3.95
C TYR A 80 -1.76 -16.69 2.78
N ASP A 81 -1.80 -15.38 3.04
CA ASP A 81 -1.66 -14.42 1.94
C ASP A 81 -0.26 -14.52 1.31
N PHE A 82 -0.15 -14.21 0.02
CA PHE A 82 1.12 -14.28 -0.72
C PHE A 82 1.96 -13.01 -0.63
N ASP A 83 1.41 -11.86 -1.03
CA ASP A 83 2.16 -10.63 -1.27
C ASP A 83 2.51 -9.95 0.06
N ASN A 84 3.80 -9.83 0.35
CA ASN A 84 4.41 -9.30 1.58
C ASN A 84 4.11 -10.08 2.89
N THR A 85 3.16 -11.00 2.86
CA THR A 85 2.89 -11.96 3.93
C THR A 85 3.88 -13.14 3.86
N LEU A 86 3.75 -14.03 2.86
CA LEU A 86 4.64 -15.19 2.64
C LEU A 86 5.88 -14.81 1.82
N PHE A 87 5.72 -13.99 0.79
CA PHE A 87 6.75 -13.65 -0.19
C PHE A 87 6.95 -12.13 -0.23
N LYS A 88 8.20 -11.66 -0.15
CA LYS A 88 8.57 -10.23 -0.16
C LYS A 88 8.40 -9.66 -1.57
N THR A 89 7.17 -9.37 -1.96
CA THR A 89 6.89 -8.76 -3.25
C THR A 89 7.52 -7.36 -3.30
N PRO A 90 8.29 -7.02 -4.35
CA PRO A 90 8.87 -5.69 -4.48
C PRO A 90 7.80 -4.59 -4.46
N LEU A 91 8.03 -3.56 -3.63
CA LEU A 91 7.26 -2.31 -3.60
C LEU A 91 7.87 -1.27 -4.57
N PRO A 92 7.10 -0.27 -5.05
CA PRO A 92 7.68 0.85 -5.79
C PRO A 92 8.64 1.65 -4.89
N ASN A 93 9.86 1.89 -5.36
CA ASN A 93 10.95 2.38 -4.50
C ASN A 93 10.88 3.90 -4.27
N PRO A 94 10.68 4.38 -3.02
CA PRO A 94 10.58 5.81 -2.70
C PRO A 94 11.93 6.55 -2.77
N LYS A 95 13.04 5.85 -2.98
CA LYS A 95 14.33 6.46 -3.30
C LYS A 95 14.45 6.82 -4.78
N ILE A 96 13.63 6.20 -5.64
CA ILE A 96 13.57 6.40 -7.09
C ILE A 96 12.39 7.30 -7.46
N TRP A 97 11.17 6.95 -7.06
CA TRP A 97 9.93 7.62 -7.49
C TRP A 97 9.43 8.64 -6.46
N ASN A 98 8.78 9.69 -6.93
CA ASN A 98 8.02 10.59 -6.04
C ASN A 98 6.70 9.94 -5.57
N ASN A 99 6.19 10.36 -4.41
CA ASN A 99 4.97 9.78 -3.81
C ASN A 99 3.74 9.80 -4.75
N PRO A 100 3.47 10.87 -5.54
CA PRO A 100 2.41 10.84 -6.54
C PRO A 100 2.57 9.71 -7.57
N THR A 101 3.81 9.45 -8.02
CA THR A 101 4.10 8.39 -8.99
C THR A 101 3.96 7.01 -8.39
N ILE A 102 4.31 6.80 -7.12
CA ILE A 102 4.01 5.56 -6.40
C ILE A 102 2.49 5.32 -6.41
N GLY A 103 1.69 6.35 -6.09
CA GLY A 103 0.23 6.28 -6.16
C GLY A 103 -0.30 5.98 -7.58
N THR A 104 0.34 6.51 -8.63
CA THR A 104 0.02 6.19 -10.03
C THR A 104 0.38 4.75 -10.38
N LEU A 105 1.55 4.25 -9.95
CA LEU A 105 2.02 2.89 -10.19
C LEU A 105 1.14 1.84 -9.52
N SER A 106 0.68 2.10 -8.29
CA SER A 106 -0.24 1.23 -7.54
C SER A 106 -1.71 1.30 -8.02
N ASN A 107 -2.06 2.18 -8.95
CA ASN A 107 -3.43 2.33 -9.45
C ASN A 107 -3.70 1.46 -10.69
N PRO A 108 -4.60 0.46 -10.64
CA PRO A 108 -4.92 -0.37 -11.80
C PRO A 108 -5.55 0.41 -12.96
N ASP A 109 -6.24 1.52 -12.72
CA ASP A 109 -6.85 2.30 -13.79
C ASP A 109 -5.84 3.22 -14.52
N ALA A 110 -4.60 3.37 -14.02
CA ALA A 110 -3.60 4.27 -14.59
C ALA A 110 -2.92 3.72 -15.86
N PHE A 111 -2.80 2.40 -15.97
CA PHE A 111 -2.10 1.72 -17.07
C PHE A 111 -2.97 0.63 -17.71
N VAL A 112 -2.70 0.27 -18.96
CA VAL A 112 -3.56 -0.66 -19.72
C VAL A 112 -3.50 -2.12 -19.21
N ASN A 113 -2.43 -2.42 -18.47
CA ASN A 113 -2.06 -3.68 -17.85
C ASN A 113 -2.32 -3.68 -16.32
N GLY A 114 -2.92 -2.63 -15.76
CA GLY A 114 -3.15 -2.50 -14.32
C GLY A 114 -1.96 -2.06 -13.47
N GLY A 115 -0.84 -1.65 -14.06
CA GLY A 115 0.29 -1.12 -13.29
C GLY A 115 0.99 -2.14 -12.40
N TRP A 116 1.53 -1.70 -11.27
CA TRP A 116 2.52 -2.43 -10.46
C TRP A 116 2.03 -3.78 -9.92
N TRP A 117 0.80 -3.80 -9.39
CA TRP A 117 0.23 -5.00 -8.77
C TRP A 117 -0.42 -5.98 -9.77
N HIS A 118 -0.54 -5.59 -11.04
CA HIS A 118 -1.25 -6.36 -12.07
C HIS A 118 -0.40 -6.73 -13.28
N ASP A 119 0.80 -6.14 -13.42
CA ASP A 119 1.80 -6.61 -14.39
C ASP A 119 2.69 -7.69 -13.77
N SER A 120 2.62 -8.92 -14.30
CA SER A 120 3.41 -10.04 -13.78
C SER A 120 4.91 -9.91 -14.04
N ARG A 121 5.35 -8.99 -14.92
CA ARG A 121 6.78 -8.68 -15.09
C ARG A 121 7.41 -8.10 -13.84
N ILE A 122 6.67 -7.34 -13.03
CA ILE A 122 7.17 -6.78 -11.76
C ILE A 122 7.51 -7.89 -10.78
N LEU A 123 6.63 -8.89 -10.63
CA LEU A 123 6.90 -10.05 -9.79
C LEU A 123 8.00 -10.95 -10.40
N ALA A 124 8.01 -11.11 -11.73
CA ALA A 124 9.06 -11.85 -12.44
C ALA A 124 10.46 -11.24 -12.31
N ALA A 125 10.55 -9.91 -12.17
CA ALA A 125 11.79 -9.16 -12.02
C ALA A 125 12.37 -9.18 -10.60
N THR A 126 11.67 -9.79 -9.62
CA THR A 126 12.15 -9.98 -8.25
C THR A 126 13.56 -10.61 -8.23
N GLY A 127 14.44 -10.11 -7.36
CA GLY A 127 15.84 -10.54 -7.31
C GLY A 127 16.64 -10.14 -8.55
N GLU A 128 17.41 -11.08 -9.09
CA GLU A 128 18.04 -10.97 -10.41
C GLU A 128 17.13 -11.47 -11.56
N GLY A 129 15.83 -11.69 -11.28
CA GLY A 129 14.82 -12.18 -12.22
C GLY A 129 14.72 -13.71 -12.30
N ILE A 130 13.56 -14.21 -12.77
CA ILE A 130 13.18 -15.65 -12.79
C ILE A 130 14.34 -16.60 -13.12
N ALA A 131 15.08 -16.36 -14.20
CA ALA A 131 16.10 -17.28 -14.71
C ALA A 131 17.27 -17.55 -13.72
N LYS A 132 17.51 -16.63 -12.78
CA LYS A 132 18.53 -16.75 -11.73
C LYS A 132 17.95 -17.09 -10.37
N GLU A 133 16.75 -16.58 -10.06
CA GLU A 133 16.12 -16.78 -8.77
C GLU A 133 15.41 -18.12 -8.63
N GLU A 134 14.77 -18.66 -9.68
CA GLU A 134 14.04 -19.92 -9.62
C GLU A 134 14.95 -21.12 -9.25
N PRO A 135 16.18 -21.27 -9.78
CA PRO A 135 17.12 -22.31 -9.34
C PRO A 135 17.60 -22.13 -7.89
N ARG A 136 17.53 -20.91 -7.34
CA ARG A 136 17.85 -20.58 -5.94
C ARG A 136 16.61 -20.56 -5.04
N ALA A 137 15.46 -20.96 -5.56
CA ALA A 137 14.18 -20.86 -4.89
C ALA A 137 13.85 -19.46 -4.33
N TRP A 138 14.28 -18.38 -5.00
CA TRP A 138 14.16 -16.99 -4.50
C TRP A 138 14.68 -16.82 -3.06
N GLU A 139 15.86 -17.35 -2.75
CA GLU A 139 16.51 -17.21 -1.44
C GLU A 139 16.56 -15.75 -0.96
N GLY A 140 16.26 -15.52 0.32
CA GLY A 140 16.18 -14.18 0.91
C GLY A 140 14.89 -13.41 0.63
N TRP A 141 14.10 -13.78 -0.38
CA TRP A 141 12.80 -13.15 -0.69
C TRP A 141 11.62 -13.74 0.07
N TRP A 142 11.80 -14.83 0.82
CA TRP A 142 10.74 -15.41 1.64
C TRP A 142 10.63 -14.79 3.04
N ASN A 143 9.44 -14.87 3.61
CA ASN A 143 9.24 -14.76 5.05
C ASN A 143 9.43 -16.14 5.69
N GLU A 144 10.67 -16.47 6.07
CA GLU A 144 11.03 -17.82 6.54
C GLU A 144 10.20 -18.29 7.75
N LYS A 145 9.69 -17.37 8.58
CA LYS A 145 8.75 -17.70 9.66
C LYS A 145 7.38 -18.17 9.17
N ILE A 146 6.88 -17.60 8.06
CA ILE A 146 5.62 -18.02 7.45
C ILE A 146 5.84 -19.30 6.62
N VAL A 147 7.01 -19.46 5.98
CA VAL A 147 7.45 -20.72 5.35
C VAL A 147 7.40 -21.88 6.37
N GLU A 148 7.95 -21.68 7.57
CA GLU A 148 7.90 -22.68 8.66
C GLU A 148 6.44 -23.01 9.04
N LEU A 149 5.56 -22.00 9.18
CA LEU A 149 4.14 -22.22 9.49
C LEU A 149 3.38 -22.97 8.38
N VAL A 150 3.68 -22.71 7.10
CA VAL A 150 3.15 -23.49 5.97
C VAL A 150 3.63 -24.94 6.06
N GLN A 151 4.91 -25.18 6.32
CA GLN A 151 5.48 -26.53 6.47
C GLN A 151 4.91 -27.29 7.68
N LEU A 152 4.60 -26.62 8.79
CA LEU A 152 3.90 -27.21 9.93
C LEU A 152 2.44 -27.53 9.57
N SER A 153 1.77 -26.67 8.80
CA SER A 153 0.40 -26.90 8.32
C SER A 153 0.31 -28.13 7.42
N THR A 154 1.27 -28.36 6.52
CA THR A 154 1.27 -29.55 5.64
C THR A 154 1.56 -30.86 6.40
N GLN A 155 2.16 -30.79 7.59
CA GLN A 155 2.35 -31.94 8.47
C GLN A 155 1.10 -32.27 9.29
N GLN A 156 0.22 -31.28 9.52
CA GLN A 156 -1.02 -31.44 10.24
C GLN A 156 -2.10 -32.06 9.33
N LYS A 157 -2.38 -33.35 9.53
CA LYS A 157 -3.25 -34.16 8.64
C LYS A 157 -4.72 -33.75 8.59
N ASP A 158 -5.17 -32.95 9.55
CA ASP A 158 -6.52 -32.38 9.64
C ASP A 158 -6.55 -30.86 9.40
N ALA A 159 -5.44 -30.26 8.96
CA ALA A 159 -5.40 -28.90 8.46
C ALA A 159 -5.63 -28.86 6.95
N PHE A 160 -6.36 -27.84 6.48
CA PHE A 160 -6.48 -27.50 5.08
C PHE A 160 -5.64 -26.25 4.79
N CYS A 161 -4.57 -26.42 4.00
CA CYS A 161 -3.57 -25.37 3.81
C CYS A 161 -3.78 -24.62 2.49
N VAL A 162 -3.97 -23.30 2.55
CA VAL A 162 -4.35 -22.46 1.42
C VAL A 162 -3.37 -21.29 1.24
N LEU A 163 -2.86 -21.12 0.03
CA LEU A 163 -2.30 -19.85 -0.42
C LEU A 163 -3.43 -18.99 -1.01
N LEU A 164 -3.54 -17.73 -0.60
CA LEU A 164 -4.52 -16.76 -1.10
C LEU A 164 -3.81 -15.50 -1.61
N THR A 165 -4.30 -14.89 -2.68
CA THR A 165 -3.76 -13.59 -3.14
C THR A 165 -4.77 -12.80 -3.96
N GLY A 166 -4.67 -11.47 -3.89
CA GLY A 166 -5.41 -10.56 -4.77
C GLY A 166 -4.93 -10.50 -6.21
N ARG A 167 -3.78 -11.12 -6.54
CA ARG A 167 -3.26 -11.21 -7.93
C ARG A 167 -4.27 -11.91 -8.83
N SER A 168 -4.40 -11.43 -10.06
CA SER A 168 -5.30 -12.04 -11.04
C SER A 168 -4.79 -13.40 -11.51
N GLU A 169 -5.68 -14.38 -11.58
CA GLU A 169 -5.40 -15.70 -12.16
C GLU A 169 -4.78 -15.55 -13.57
N SER A 170 -5.45 -14.75 -14.41
CA SER A 170 -4.90 -14.29 -15.68
C SER A 170 -3.60 -13.50 -15.44
N GLY A 171 -2.49 -14.05 -15.93
CA GLY A 171 -1.16 -13.44 -15.89
C GLY A 171 -0.23 -13.91 -14.77
N PHE A 172 -0.76 -14.44 -13.66
CA PHE A 172 0.07 -14.83 -12.49
C PHE A 172 0.08 -16.32 -12.16
N SER A 173 -0.90 -17.12 -12.59
CA SER A 173 -1.03 -18.53 -12.17
C SER A 173 0.26 -19.36 -12.32
N GLU A 174 0.86 -19.35 -13.51
CA GLU A 174 2.09 -20.12 -13.75
C GLU A 174 3.32 -19.54 -13.05
N LEU A 175 3.37 -18.23 -12.82
CA LEU A 175 4.46 -17.59 -12.09
C LEU A 175 4.42 -17.94 -10.60
N ILE A 176 3.25 -17.81 -9.96
CA ILE A 176 3.08 -18.14 -8.53
C ILE A 176 3.29 -19.63 -8.28
N LYS A 177 2.78 -20.52 -9.16
CA LYS A 177 3.08 -21.96 -9.10
C LYS A 177 4.59 -22.24 -9.10
N ARG A 178 5.35 -21.59 -9.98
CA ARG A 178 6.82 -21.76 -10.07
C ARG A 178 7.54 -21.26 -8.83
N ILE A 179 7.19 -20.05 -8.35
CA ILE A 179 7.76 -19.47 -7.13
C ILE A 179 7.54 -20.43 -5.94
N VAL A 180 6.29 -20.81 -5.68
CA VAL A 180 5.91 -21.73 -4.59
C VAL A 180 6.59 -23.09 -4.72
N LYS A 181 6.57 -23.70 -5.91
CA LYS A 181 7.18 -25.00 -6.17
C LYS A 181 8.70 -24.98 -5.99
N SER A 182 9.38 -23.90 -6.36
CA SER A 182 10.84 -23.79 -6.23
C SER A 182 11.31 -23.90 -4.77
N LYS A 183 10.53 -23.35 -3.82
CA LYS A 183 10.79 -23.44 -2.37
C LYS A 183 10.33 -24.76 -1.75
N GLY A 184 9.74 -25.67 -2.53
CA GLY A 184 9.21 -26.95 -2.03
C GLY A 184 7.98 -26.78 -1.14
N LEU A 185 7.25 -25.67 -1.27
CA LEU A 185 6.02 -25.44 -0.51
C LEU A 185 4.84 -26.14 -1.17
N GLU A 186 4.11 -26.93 -0.39
CA GLU A 186 2.88 -27.58 -0.82
C GLU A 186 1.66 -26.92 -0.19
N PHE A 187 0.56 -26.87 -0.94
CA PHE A 187 -0.73 -26.38 -0.50
C PHE A 187 -1.83 -27.34 -0.99
N ASP A 188 -3.00 -27.29 -0.37
CA ASP A 188 -4.21 -27.93 -0.90
C ASP A 188 -4.88 -27.07 -1.96
N MET A 189 -4.87 -25.75 -1.75
CA MET A 189 -5.32 -24.78 -2.74
C MET A 189 -4.34 -23.63 -2.90
N VAL A 190 -4.23 -23.15 -4.13
CA VAL A 190 -3.63 -21.84 -4.44
C VAL A 190 -4.72 -21.01 -5.12
N CYS A 191 -5.23 -20.03 -4.41
CA CYS A 191 -6.38 -19.22 -4.77
C CYS A 191 -5.93 -17.82 -5.22
N LEU A 192 -6.01 -17.56 -6.52
CA LEU A 192 -5.80 -16.25 -7.13
C LEU A 192 -7.17 -15.65 -7.44
N LYS A 193 -7.25 -14.32 -7.61
CA LYS A 193 -8.49 -13.64 -7.97
C LYS A 193 -8.90 -13.99 -9.42
N PRO A 194 -10.02 -14.71 -9.65
CA PRO A 194 -10.47 -15.01 -11.00
C PRO A 194 -11.26 -13.81 -11.57
N ALA A 195 -11.43 -13.77 -12.89
CA ALA A 195 -12.16 -12.68 -13.56
C ALA A 195 -13.66 -12.65 -13.18
N VAL A 196 -14.24 -13.84 -12.98
CA VAL A 196 -15.55 -14.10 -12.38
C VAL A 196 -15.39 -15.29 -11.43
N GLY A 197 -16.11 -15.31 -10.32
CA GLY A 197 -16.10 -16.46 -9.41
C GLY A 197 -16.81 -17.68 -10.01
N PRO A 198 -16.65 -18.88 -9.43
CA PRO A 198 -17.23 -20.12 -9.96
C PRO A 198 -18.75 -20.12 -10.16
N ASP A 199 -19.47 -19.26 -9.44
CA ASP A 199 -20.93 -19.06 -9.55
C ASP A 199 -21.30 -17.80 -10.39
N ASN A 200 -20.44 -17.41 -11.34
CA ASN A 200 -20.54 -16.19 -12.17
C ASN A 200 -20.60 -14.87 -11.39
N GLN A 201 -20.18 -14.88 -10.13
CA GLN A 201 -20.16 -13.68 -9.28
C GLN A 201 -19.01 -12.72 -9.65
N HIS A 202 -19.31 -11.43 -9.73
CA HIS A 202 -18.31 -10.38 -9.88
C HIS A 202 -17.75 -9.93 -8.53
N PHE A 203 -16.51 -9.40 -8.56
CA PHE A 203 -15.80 -8.90 -7.38
C PHE A 203 -15.60 -7.39 -7.44
N THR A 204 -15.99 -6.67 -6.39
CA THR A 204 -15.88 -5.20 -6.34
C THR A 204 -14.50 -4.72 -5.88
N SER A 205 -13.80 -5.52 -5.08
CA SER A 205 -12.45 -5.24 -4.57
C SER A 205 -11.64 -6.54 -4.42
N THR A 206 -10.40 -6.46 -3.93
CA THR A 206 -9.65 -7.66 -3.53
C THR A 206 -10.22 -8.27 -2.25
N LEU A 207 -10.64 -7.43 -1.30
CA LEU A 207 -11.24 -7.85 -0.05
C LEU A 207 -12.57 -8.60 -0.27
N ASP A 208 -13.46 -8.09 -1.12
CA ASP A 208 -14.73 -8.74 -1.48
C ASP A 208 -14.53 -10.13 -2.13
N PHE A 209 -13.47 -10.29 -2.92
CA PHE A 209 -13.03 -11.59 -3.42
C PHE A 209 -12.59 -12.53 -2.28
N LYS A 210 -11.66 -12.07 -1.41
CA LYS A 210 -11.14 -12.86 -0.29
C LYS A 210 -12.29 -13.28 0.66
N GLU A 211 -13.20 -12.39 1.03
CA GLU A 211 -14.35 -12.70 1.90
C GLU A 211 -15.33 -13.71 1.27
N LYS A 212 -15.65 -13.58 -0.03
CA LYS A 212 -16.49 -14.56 -0.76
C LYS A 212 -15.84 -15.94 -0.82
N PHE A 213 -14.54 -16.00 -1.08
CA PHE A 213 -13.76 -17.24 -1.06
C PHE A 213 -13.77 -17.88 0.34
N LEU A 214 -13.42 -17.12 1.38
CA LEU A 214 -13.39 -17.58 2.78
C LEU A 214 -14.75 -18.11 3.23
N ARG A 215 -15.85 -17.43 2.86
CA ARG A 215 -17.21 -17.92 3.13
C ARG A 215 -17.44 -19.28 2.47
N ALA A 216 -17.25 -19.38 1.15
CA ALA A 216 -17.47 -20.64 0.44
C ALA A 216 -16.60 -21.79 0.98
N LEU A 217 -15.38 -21.48 1.43
CA LEU A 217 -14.45 -22.43 2.05
C LEU A 217 -14.96 -22.93 3.40
N MET A 218 -15.36 -22.04 4.31
CA MET A 218 -15.87 -22.39 5.64
C MET A 218 -17.20 -23.15 5.60
N GLU A 219 -18.06 -22.83 4.62
CA GLU A 219 -19.31 -23.56 4.37
C GLU A 219 -19.05 -24.96 3.78
N THR A 220 -18.01 -25.11 2.95
CA THR A 220 -17.63 -26.42 2.38
C THR A 220 -16.97 -27.30 3.43
N TYR A 221 -15.98 -26.78 4.16
CA TYR A 221 -15.32 -27.46 5.28
C TYR A 221 -16.03 -27.18 6.60
N ARG A 222 -17.34 -27.46 6.62
CA ARG A 222 -18.25 -27.21 7.76
C ARG A 222 -17.86 -27.88 9.09
N HIS A 223 -16.97 -28.88 9.05
CA HIS A 223 -16.45 -29.56 10.24
C HIS A 223 -15.16 -28.93 10.79
N ALA A 224 -14.56 -27.95 10.10
CA ALA A 224 -13.42 -27.21 10.63
C ALA A 224 -13.83 -26.35 11.83
N GLU A 225 -13.24 -26.61 12.99
CA GLU A 225 -13.50 -25.89 14.24
C GLU A 225 -12.72 -24.56 14.31
N GLU A 226 -11.58 -24.46 13.63
CA GLU A 226 -10.73 -23.26 13.64
C GLU A 226 -10.28 -22.78 12.24
N ILE A 227 -10.04 -21.47 12.13
CA ILE A 227 -9.42 -20.81 10.99
C ILE A 227 -8.34 -19.83 11.43
N ARG A 228 -7.16 -19.89 10.82
CA ARG A 228 -6.07 -18.92 10.97
C ARG A 228 -5.80 -18.21 9.65
N ILE A 229 -5.74 -16.88 9.68
CA ILE A 229 -5.47 -16.05 8.50
C ILE A 229 -4.23 -15.19 8.75
N TYR A 230 -3.19 -15.37 7.95
CA TYR A 230 -1.97 -14.56 7.96
C TYR A 230 -2.05 -13.51 6.85
N GLU A 231 -1.89 -12.23 7.18
CA GLU A 231 -2.14 -11.10 6.28
C GLU A 231 -1.26 -9.89 6.66
N ASP A 232 -0.65 -9.22 5.67
CA ASP A 232 0.22 -8.04 5.87
C ASP A 232 -0.58 -6.74 6.07
N ARG A 233 -1.72 -6.59 5.39
CA ARG A 233 -2.51 -5.36 5.41
C ARG A 233 -3.33 -5.28 6.69
N ILE A 234 -2.92 -4.43 7.63
CA ILE A 234 -3.69 -4.11 8.85
C ILE A 234 -5.16 -3.72 8.62
N LYS A 235 -5.52 -3.23 7.42
CA LYS A 235 -6.91 -3.02 7.00
C LYS A 235 -7.65 -4.34 6.74
N HIS A 236 -7.06 -5.23 5.93
CA HIS A 236 -7.63 -6.55 5.63
C HIS A 236 -7.74 -7.39 6.91
N VAL A 237 -6.72 -7.34 7.79
CA VAL A 237 -6.77 -7.95 9.13
C VAL A 237 -8.04 -7.55 9.90
N LYS A 238 -8.33 -6.25 9.99
CA LYS A 238 -9.52 -5.73 10.68
C LYS A 238 -10.82 -6.14 9.97
N SER A 239 -10.84 -6.11 8.64
CA SER A 239 -11.98 -6.57 7.85
C SER A 239 -12.27 -8.05 8.06
N PHE A 240 -11.26 -8.93 8.06
CA PHE A 240 -11.44 -10.36 8.33
C PHE A 240 -11.90 -10.65 9.75
N GLN A 241 -11.39 -9.91 10.75
CA GLN A 241 -11.91 -10.00 12.12
C GLN A 241 -13.40 -9.66 12.20
N THR A 242 -13.84 -8.58 11.53
CA THR A 242 -15.25 -8.21 11.43
C THR A 242 -16.07 -9.24 10.63
N PHE A 243 -15.55 -9.74 9.51
CA PHE A 243 -16.19 -10.75 8.67
C PHE A 243 -16.42 -12.07 9.44
N LEU A 244 -15.42 -12.55 10.20
CA LEU A 244 -15.53 -13.77 11.00
C LEU A 244 -16.53 -13.62 12.17
N ALA A 245 -16.56 -12.45 12.83
CA ALA A 245 -17.58 -12.14 13.83
C ALA A 245 -19.00 -12.17 13.23
N ASN A 246 -19.21 -11.43 12.13
CA ASN A 246 -20.49 -11.38 11.41
C ASN A 246 -20.91 -12.77 10.89
N PHE A 247 -19.95 -13.61 10.46
CA PHE A 247 -20.20 -14.98 10.03
C PHE A 247 -20.72 -15.84 11.20
N ASN A 248 -20.09 -15.77 12.37
CA ASN A 248 -20.54 -16.50 13.56
C ASN A 248 -21.91 -16.02 14.07
N GLU A 249 -22.20 -14.72 14.01
CA GLU A 249 -23.55 -14.19 14.31
C GLU A 249 -24.62 -14.75 13.35
N GLN A 250 -24.28 -14.92 12.06
CA GLN A 250 -25.15 -15.57 11.08
C GLN A 250 -25.36 -17.05 11.42
N GLN A 251 -24.30 -17.79 11.79
CA GLN A 251 -24.43 -19.20 12.20
C GLN A 251 -25.28 -19.39 13.46
N ASN A 252 -25.28 -18.42 14.39
CA ASN A 252 -26.15 -18.46 15.57
C ASN A 252 -27.65 -18.22 15.25
N THR A 253 -27.96 -17.55 14.15
CA THR A 253 -29.34 -17.15 13.78
C THR A 253 -29.94 -17.96 12.64
N SER A 254 -29.11 -18.55 11.78
CA SER A 254 -29.50 -19.40 10.66
C SER A 254 -28.35 -20.39 10.34
N PRO A 255 -28.17 -21.43 11.18
CA PRO A 255 -27.01 -22.33 11.10
C PRO A 255 -27.00 -23.15 9.81
N THR A 256 -25.93 -22.99 9.04
CA THR A 256 -25.48 -23.91 7.97
C THR A 256 -24.34 -24.80 8.46
N ARG A 257 -23.58 -24.33 9.45
CA ARG A 257 -22.57 -25.03 10.24
C ARG A 257 -22.59 -24.54 11.71
N GLY A 258 -21.72 -25.06 12.56
CA GLY A 258 -21.46 -24.46 13.88
C GLY A 258 -20.66 -23.15 13.76
N PRO A 259 -20.45 -22.39 14.85
CA PRO A 259 -19.48 -21.29 14.84
C PRO A 259 -18.06 -21.79 14.52
N ILE A 260 -17.16 -20.89 14.14
CA ILE A 260 -15.73 -21.18 13.90
C ILE A 260 -14.86 -20.30 14.81
N ASN A 261 -13.81 -20.87 15.40
CA ASN A 261 -12.80 -20.11 16.13
C ASN A 261 -11.86 -19.43 15.13
N GLY A 262 -11.91 -18.10 15.05
CA GLY A 262 -11.20 -17.33 14.02
C GLY A 262 -10.06 -16.49 14.57
N GLU A 263 -8.84 -16.76 14.13
CA GLU A 263 -7.64 -15.96 14.43
C GLU A 263 -7.14 -15.26 13.16
N VAL A 264 -6.89 -13.95 13.25
CA VAL A 264 -6.34 -13.16 12.14
C VAL A 264 -5.05 -12.49 12.60
N ILE A 265 -3.94 -12.98 12.05
CA ILE A 265 -2.58 -12.63 12.44
C ILE A 265 -2.04 -11.58 11.46
N HIS A 266 -1.80 -10.37 11.98
CA HIS A 266 -1.08 -9.33 11.25
C HIS A 266 0.40 -9.70 11.11
N VAL A 267 0.83 -9.99 9.90
CA VAL A 267 2.24 -10.20 9.56
C VAL A 267 2.87 -8.84 9.28
N ALA A 268 3.98 -8.52 9.94
CA ALA A 268 4.63 -7.22 9.72
C ALA A 268 5.21 -7.15 8.29
N ASP A 269 4.77 -6.15 7.51
CA ASP A 269 5.26 -5.88 6.16
C ASP A 269 6.80 -5.76 6.12
N MET A 270 7.41 -6.43 5.14
CA MET A 270 8.84 -6.46 4.91
C MET A 270 9.15 -5.77 3.58
N ALA A 271 9.23 -4.44 3.62
CA ALA A 271 9.50 -3.62 2.46
C ALA A 271 10.78 -4.05 1.70
N ALA A 272 10.58 -4.66 0.54
CA ALA A 272 11.62 -4.99 -0.42
C ALA A 272 11.44 -4.16 -1.70
N TYR A 273 12.52 -3.99 -2.47
CA TYR A 273 12.55 -3.15 -3.67
C TYR A 273 13.34 -3.88 -4.76
N LEU A 274 13.01 -3.60 -6.03
CA LEU A 274 13.82 -4.06 -7.16
C LEU A 274 15.17 -3.31 -7.19
N ASP A 275 16.13 -3.86 -7.95
CA ASP A 275 17.31 -3.08 -8.34
C ASP A 275 16.86 -1.79 -9.06
N PRO A 276 17.43 -0.61 -8.75
CA PRO A 276 16.97 0.65 -9.33
C PRO A 276 17.01 0.75 -10.86
N VAL A 277 17.89 0.02 -11.54
CA VAL A 277 17.95 0.00 -13.00
C VAL A 277 16.86 -0.92 -13.56
N VAL A 278 16.68 -2.10 -12.97
CA VAL A 278 15.61 -3.05 -13.31
C VAL A 278 14.23 -2.41 -13.10
N GLU A 279 14.02 -1.74 -11.96
CA GLU A 279 12.76 -1.08 -11.62
C GLU A 279 12.37 -0.02 -12.66
N VAL A 280 13.33 0.82 -13.05
CA VAL A 280 13.11 1.85 -14.08
C VAL A 280 12.91 1.22 -15.46
N ALA A 281 13.54 0.08 -15.76
CA ALA A 281 13.31 -0.66 -17.00
C ALA A 281 11.88 -1.22 -17.08
N GLU A 282 11.38 -1.86 -16.02
CA GLU A 282 10.02 -2.41 -16.01
C GLU A 282 8.95 -1.31 -16.05
N VAL A 283 9.12 -0.21 -15.29
CA VAL A 283 8.21 0.93 -15.38
C VAL A 283 8.22 1.57 -16.78
N ARG A 284 9.36 1.59 -17.47
CA ARG A 284 9.43 2.01 -18.89
C ARG A 284 8.68 1.06 -19.81
N SER A 285 8.72 -0.25 -19.56
CA SER A 285 7.96 -1.26 -20.31
C SER A 285 6.45 -1.07 -20.12
N ILE A 286 5.98 -0.89 -18.87
CA ILE A 286 4.58 -0.57 -18.55
C ILE A 286 4.10 0.67 -19.32
N ILE A 287 4.89 1.75 -19.30
CA ILE A 287 4.59 3.00 -20.02
C ILE A 287 4.58 2.80 -21.54
N LYS A 288 5.54 2.04 -22.09
CA LYS A 288 5.63 1.73 -23.52
C LYS A 288 4.37 1.01 -24.00
N ASP A 289 3.93 -0.02 -23.29
CA ASP A 289 2.78 -0.84 -23.68
C ASP A 289 1.47 -0.06 -23.54
N HIS A 290 1.31 0.73 -22.46
CA HIS A 290 0.20 1.67 -22.32
C HIS A 290 0.17 2.65 -23.51
N ASN A 291 1.28 3.34 -23.80
CA ASN A 291 1.37 4.32 -24.88
C ASN A 291 1.16 3.72 -26.27
N ALA A 292 1.52 2.45 -26.48
CA ALA A 292 1.25 1.71 -27.71
C ALA A 292 -0.21 1.27 -27.83
N SER A 293 -0.87 0.94 -26.71
CA SER A 293 -2.30 0.61 -26.73
C SER A 293 -3.18 1.80 -27.16
N LEU A 294 -2.78 3.01 -26.79
CA LEU A 294 -3.51 4.24 -27.12
C LEU A 294 -3.51 4.54 -28.63
N THR A 295 -2.47 4.17 -29.38
CA THR A 295 -2.44 4.37 -30.84
C THR A 295 -3.37 3.42 -31.60
N LYS A 296 -3.76 2.30 -30.98
CA LYS A 296 -4.65 1.28 -31.56
C LYS A 296 -6.14 1.53 -31.26
N ARG A 297 -6.49 2.45 -30.35
CA ARG A 297 -7.89 2.75 -30.01
C ARG A 297 -8.56 3.57 -31.12
N ARG A 298 -9.82 3.25 -31.45
CA ARG A 298 -10.63 4.00 -32.43
C ARG A 298 -10.76 5.49 -32.04
N ARG A 299 -10.83 6.38 -33.05
CA ARG A 299 -11.02 7.83 -32.90
C ARG A 299 -12.14 8.12 -31.88
N GLY A 300 -11.78 8.71 -30.73
CA GLY A 300 -12.73 9.14 -29.70
C GLY A 300 -12.19 9.05 -28.27
N SER A 301 -11.51 7.95 -27.91
CA SER A 301 -10.97 7.79 -26.55
C SER A 301 -9.62 8.50 -26.39
N ARG A 302 -9.60 9.72 -25.83
CA ARG A 302 -8.37 10.39 -25.39
C ARG A 302 -7.87 9.78 -24.07
N GLY A 303 -7.02 8.75 -24.16
CA GLY A 303 -6.12 8.40 -23.07
C GLY A 303 -4.89 9.33 -23.09
N GLU A 304 -4.38 9.68 -21.92
CA GLU A 304 -3.16 10.49 -21.79
C GLU A 304 -1.93 9.61 -21.97
N ARG A 305 -0.95 10.05 -22.77
CA ARG A 305 0.32 9.32 -22.92
C ARG A 305 1.24 9.65 -21.75
N TRP A 306 1.84 8.63 -21.15
CA TRP A 306 2.74 8.77 -20.01
C TRP A 306 4.20 8.94 -20.45
N VAL A 307 4.97 9.70 -19.70
CA VAL A 307 6.43 9.84 -19.85
C VAL A 307 7.10 9.95 -18.48
N ILE A 308 8.29 9.35 -18.34
CA ILE A 308 9.12 9.54 -17.14
C ILE A 308 9.85 10.88 -17.26
N LYS A 309 9.67 11.75 -16.26
CA LYS A 309 10.39 13.02 -16.12
C LYS A 309 11.24 13.02 -14.85
N ARG A 310 12.31 13.82 -14.87
CA ARG A 310 13.22 14.05 -13.75
C ARG A 310 12.68 15.19 -12.88
N GLN A 311 12.52 14.97 -11.57
CA GLN A 311 12.14 16.02 -10.63
C GLN A 311 13.28 16.29 -9.64
N VAL A 312 13.81 17.51 -9.67
CA VAL A 312 14.76 18.01 -8.67
C VAL A 312 13.99 18.58 -7.49
N PHE A 313 14.31 18.12 -6.28
CA PHE A 313 13.76 18.67 -5.03
C PHE A 313 14.65 19.78 -4.48
N TRP A 314 15.97 19.59 -4.55
CA TRP A 314 16.96 20.57 -4.12
C TRP A 314 18.34 20.24 -4.69
N THR A 315 19.20 21.27 -4.73
CA THR A 315 20.65 21.15 -4.89
C THR A 315 21.30 21.38 -3.53
N GLY A 316 22.30 20.58 -3.19
CA GLY A 316 22.99 20.66 -1.90
C GLY A 316 24.32 19.93 -1.87
N TYR A 317 25.08 20.16 -0.81
CA TYR A 317 26.24 19.34 -0.48
C TYR A 317 25.75 18.08 0.24
N LEU A 318 25.94 16.90 -0.36
CA LEU A 318 25.54 15.63 0.23
C LEU A 318 26.50 15.19 1.32
N ILE A 319 25.93 14.72 2.44
CA ILE A 319 26.64 14.22 3.61
C ILE A 319 26.71 12.69 3.54
N SER A 320 27.81 12.09 4.00
CA SER A 320 27.96 10.63 4.04
C SER A 320 27.04 10.00 5.11
N SER A 321 26.66 8.73 4.96
CA SER A 321 25.87 8.02 5.97
C SER A 321 26.64 7.76 7.28
N ALA A 322 27.98 7.86 7.26
CA ALA A 322 28.79 7.85 8.48
C ALA A 322 28.65 9.17 9.23
N ASP A 323 28.80 10.30 8.53
CA ASP A 323 28.71 11.63 9.12
C ASP A 323 27.28 12.02 9.49
N THR A 324 26.28 11.53 8.75
CA THR A 324 24.85 11.65 9.11
C THR A 324 24.60 11.14 10.53
N ARG A 325 25.18 9.99 10.91
CA ARG A 325 25.05 9.43 12.27
C ARG A 325 25.77 10.31 13.30
N ARG A 326 27.04 10.61 13.06
CA ARG A 326 27.86 11.49 13.92
C ARG A 326 27.20 12.86 14.17
N LEU A 327 26.49 13.41 13.19
CA LEU A 327 25.75 14.68 13.30
C LEU A 327 24.45 14.54 14.11
N LEU A 328 23.74 13.41 14.00
CA LEU A 328 22.56 13.13 14.83
C LEU A 328 22.95 12.92 16.31
N ASP A 329 24.13 12.36 16.58
CA ASP A 329 24.66 12.13 17.93
C ASP A 329 25.10 13.42 18.66
N LEU A 330 25.16 14.58 17.98
CA LEU A 330 25.62 15.85 18.57
C LEU A 330 24.66 16.47 19.58
N MET A 331 23.36 16.16 19.53
CA MET A 331 22.38 16.68 20.46
C MET A 331 21.22 15.71 20.69
N PRO A 332 20.63 15.65 21.90
CA PRO A 332 19.46 14.82 22.15
C PRO A 332 18.26 15.33 21.35
N ILE A 333 17.78 14.51 20.43
CA ILE A 333 16.50 14.68 19.75
C ILE A 333 15.49 13.80 20.48
N PRO A 334 14.37 14.34 21.01
CA PRO A 334 13.40 13.53 21.74
C PRO A 334 12.80 12.43 20.85
N ASN A 335 12.55 11.25 21.44
CA ASN A 335 11.97 10.13 20.70
C ASN A 335 10.46 10.34 20.51
N PHE A 336 10.07 10.85 19.34
CA PHE A 336 8.68 10.93 18.90
C PHE A 336 8.35 9.76 17.97
N PRO A 337 7.07 9.40 17.78
CA PRO A 337 6.67 8.47 16.72
C PRO A 337 7.15 8.95 15.33
N ASP A 338 7.51 8.03 14.42
CA ASP A 338 7.96 8.35 13.05
C ASP A 338 6.96 9.19 12.22
N SER A 339 5.69 9.19 12.61
CA SER A 339 4.65 10.02 12.00
C SER A 339 4.72 11.51 12.41
N GLU A 340 5.43 11.81 13.50
CA GLU A 340 5.56 13.13 14.12
C GLU A 340 6.94 13.76 13.95
N ILE A 341 8.02 12.99 13.85
CA ILE A 341 9.37 13.51 13.60
C ILE A 341 9.99 12.87 12.35
N LYS A 342 10.77 13.66 11.62
CA LYS A 342 11.59 13.19 10.49
C LYS A 342 13.04 13.53 10.74
N LEU A 343 13.87 12.51 10.86
CA LEU A 343 15.32 12.66 10.86
C LEU A 343 15.81 13.05 9.46
N HIS A 344 16.77 13.95 9.43
CA HIS A 344 17.39 14.52 8.24
C HIS A 344 18.90 14.28 8.26
N ALA A 345 19.73 15.31 8.47
CA ALA A 345 21.20 15.20 8.53
C ALA A 345 21.94 14.67 7.28
N ASN A 346 21.30 14.69 6.10
CA ASN A 346 21.87 14.15 4.86
C ASN A 346 22.37 15.19 3.83
N ASN A 347 22.15 16.49 4.06
CA ASN A 347 22.59 17.55 3.15
C ASN A 347 22.79 18.92 3.84
N ILE A 348 23.60 19.76 3.21
CA ILE A 348 23.65 21.21 3.41
C ILE A 348 23.04 21.86 2.16
N MET A 349 21.97 22.62 2.30
CA MET A 349 21.20 23.11 1.14
C MET A 349 21.91 24.27 0.42
N ILE A 350 22.09 24.13 -0.90
CA ILE A 350 22.53 25.21 -1.79
C ILE A 350 21.30 25.97 -2.28
N CYS A 351 20.32 25.29 -2.88
CA CYS A 351 19.02 25.89 -3.23
C CYS A 351 17.88 24.85 -3.32
N PRO A 352 16.62 25.21 -3.03
CA PRO A 352 15.47 24.29 -3.02
C PRO A 352 14.89 24.01 -4.44
N ARG A 353 15.77 23.90 -5.44
CA ARG A 353 15.46 23.82 -6.87
C ARG A 353 16.70 23.31 -7.66
N PRO A 354 16.65 23.17 -9.00
CA PRO A 354 17.83 22.88 -9.80
C PRO A 354 18.73 24.12 -9.76
N CYS A 355 20.02 23.86 -9.70
CA CYS A 355 21.01 24.92 -9.56
C CYS A 355 21.05 25.79 -10.83
N PRO A 356 20.92 27.13 -10.73
CA PRO A 356 21.34 28.03 -11.81
C PRO A 356 22.80 27.75 -12.19
N GLU A 357 23.14 27.91 -13.46
CA GLU A 357 24.50 27.64 -13.94
C GLU A 357 25.55 28.50 -13.23
N ASP A 358 25.29 29.80 -13.04
CA ASP A 358 26.21 30.70 -12.32
C ASP A 358 26.39 30.30 -10.85
N LEU A 359 25.33 29.79 -10.21
CA LEU A 359 25.41 29.31 -8.83
C LEU A 359 26.18 27.99 -8.74
N LEU A 360 25.96 27.09 -9.71
CA LEU A 360 26.72 25.85 -9.85
C LEU A 360 28.21 26.13 -10.09
N ARG A 361 28.52 27.13 -10.92
CA ARG A 361 29.89 27.61 -11.18
C ARG A 361 30.53 28.16 -9.90
N LYS A 362 29.79 28.96 -9.11
CA LYS A 362 30.26 29.49 -7.81
C LYS A 362 30.61 28.41 -6.78
N VAL A 363 29.86 27.31 -6.73
CA VAL A 363 30.15 26.17 -5.83
C VAL A 363 31.14 25.15 -6.44
N GLY A 364 31.72 25.45 -7.60
CA GLY A 364 32.78 24.64 -8.24
C GLY A 364 32.28 23.44 -9.05
N GLY A 365 31.00 23.37 -9.40
CA GLY A 365 30.45 22.33 -10.27
C GLY A 365 29.96 21.05 -9.57
N TRP A 366 29.40 20.13 -10.35
CA TRP A 366 28.89 18.85 -9.85
C TRP A 366 30.01 17.96 -9.30
N GLY A 367 29.74 17.29 -8.17
CA GLY A 367 30.71 16.42 -7.52
C GLY A 367 31.86 17.15 -6.81
N LYS A 368 31.94 18.49 -6.88
CA LYS A 368 32.93 19.26 -6.13
C LYS A 368 32.82 18.93 -4.64
N ARG A 369 33.97 18.56 -4.07
CA ARG A 369 34.12 18.26 -2.64
C ARG A 369 34.32 19.54 -1.84
N MET A 370 33.75 19.57 -0.64
CA MET A 370 33.91 20.65 0.32
C MET A 370 33.88 20.10 1.75
N SER A 371 34.83 20.56 2.57
CA SER A 371 34.94 20.19 3.97
C SER A 371 34.29 21.23 4.88
N TRP A 372 33.68 20.75 5.96
CA TRP A 372 32.95 21.56 6.93
C TRP A 372 33.32 21.15 8.35
N GLN A 373 33.52 22.13 9.22
CA GLN A 373 33.69 21.92 10.67
C GLN A 373 32.38 22.20 11.40
N VAL A 374 31.99 21.30 12.31
CA VAL A 374 30.89 21.53 13.25
C VAL A 374 31.23 22.69 14.19
N SER A 375 30.32 23.65 14.37
CA SER A 375 30.57 24.85 15.18
C SER A 375 29.54 25.13 16.27
N GLY A 376 28.32 24.62 16.14
CA GLY A 376 27.26 24.81 17.14
C GLY A 376 26.03 23.95 16.86
N THR A 377 25.18 23.82 17.88
CA THR A 377 23.87 23.13 17.81
C THR A 377 22.76 24.09 18.20
N ALA A 378 21.54 23.85 17.73
CA ALA A 378 20.36 24.63 18.11
C ALA A 378 19.07 23.81 17.97
N CYS A 379 18.09 24.13 18.84
CA CYS A 379 16.70 23.74 18.69
C CYS A 379 15.87 25.02 18.50
N PHE A 380 14.94 25.01 17.55
CA PHE A 380 13.98 26.09 17.32
C PHE A 380 12.56 25.59 17.57
N GLU A 381 11.89 26.20 18.56
CA GLU A 381 10.48 25.95 18.94
C GLU A 381 10.12 24.46 19.16
N ASP A 382 11.08 23.62 19.58
CA ASP A 382 10.94 22.15 19.68
C ASP A 382 10.36 21.48 18.42
N ASN A 383 10.70 22.09 17.27
CA ASN A 383 10.18 21.77 15.94
C ASN A 383 11.29 21.58 14.90
N VAL A 384 12.46 22.20 15.09
CA VAL A 384 13.63 22.09 14.20
C VAL A 384 14.89 21.91 15.02
N TRP A 385 15.64 20.84 14.76
CA TRP A 385 16.97 20.59 15.33
C TRP A 385 18.01 20.80 14.23
N ALA A 386 19.08 21.55 14.52
CA ALA A 386 20.08 21.90 13.52
C ALA A 386 21.50 22.03 14.08
N VAL A 387 22.47 21.93 13.18
CA VAL A 387 23.91 22.13 13.42
C VAL A 387 24.42 23.24 12.52
N SER A 388 25.17 24.20 13.06
CA SER A 388 25.88 25.24 12.30
C SER A 388 27.30 24.80 11.97
N LEU A 389 27.77 25.20 10.78
CA LEU A 389 29.04 24.78 10.21
C LEU A 389 29.92 25.99 9.84
N LYS A 390 31.23 25.75 9.82
CA LYS A 390 32.22 26.63 9.20
C LYS A 390 32.87 25.92 8.00
N PRO A 391 33.20 26.64 6.91
CA PRO A 391 33.94 26.06 5.80
C PRO A 391 35.38 25.72 6.24
N VAL A 392 35.96 24.67 5.63
CA VAL A 392 37.37 24.31 5.80
C VAL A 392 38.01 24.15 4.41
N PRO A 393 39.03 24.95 4.04
CA PRO A 393 39.59 26.08 4.81
C PRO A 393 38.60 27.26 4.93
N ALA A 394 38.90 28.21 5.82
CA ALA A 394 37.98 29.29 6.20
C ALA A 394 37.67 30.29 5.06
N ASP A 395 38.55 30.37 4.07
CA ASP A 395 38.48 31.20 2.86
C ASP A 395 37.86 30.48 1.66
N ALA A 396 37.46 29.21 1.80
CA ALA A 396 36.88 28.43 0.71
C ALA A 396 35.61 29.10 0.13
N SER A 397 35.52 29.21 -1.20
CA SER A 397 34.31 29.71 -1.87
C SER A 397 33.15 28.71 -1.74
N TYR A 398 32.01 29.18 -1.24
CA TYR A 398 30.78 28.38 -1.12
C TYR A 398 29.50 29.20 -1.33
N HIS A 399 28.37 28.51 -1.37
CA HIS A 399 27.06 29.13 -1.21
C HIS A 399 26.11 28.18 -0.50
N THR A 400 25.36 28.70 0.47
CA THR A 400 24.28 27.99 1.16
C THR A 400 23.00 28.81 1.06
N GLY A 401 21.85 28.14 1.04
CA GLY A 401 20.54 28.79 1.00
C GLY A 401 20.19 29.56 2.29
N ASN A 402 20.99 29.39 3.35
CA ASN A 402 20.92 30.13 4.61
C ASN A 402 22.22 30.95 4.80
N PRO A 403 22.18 32.13 5.46
CA PRO A 403 23.37 32.94 5.73
C PRO A 403 24.41 32.22 6.60
N VAL A 404 23.96 31.43 7.57
CA VAL A 404 24.78 30.49 8.34
C VAL A 404 24.73 29.14 7.64
N PRO A 405 25.87 28.55 7.21
CA PRO A 405 25.91 27.17 6.75
C PRO A 405 25.40 26.23 7.83
N LEU A 406 24.39 25.42 7.51
CA LEU A 406 23.72 24.58 8.51
C LEU A 406 23.24 23.25 7.92
N VAL A 407 23.16 22.26 8.81
CA VAL A 407 22.50 20.98 8.59
C VAL A 407 21.23 20.95 9.44
N VAL A 408 20.09 20.65 8.83
CA VAL A 408 18.87 20.30 9.58
C VAL A 408 18.99 18.84 10.01
N LEU A 409 19.03 18.58 11.32
CA LEU A 409 19.11 17.24 11.89
C LEU A 409 17.75 16.56 11.95
N ALA A 410 16.70 17.28 12.34
CA ALA A 410 15.34 16.76 12.38
C ALA A 410 14.29 17.86 12.24
N LEU A 411 13.11 17.47 11.77
CA LEU A 411 11.92 18.31 11.66
C LEU A 411 10.72 17.61 12.28
N ARG A 412 10.01 18.31 13.15
CA ARG A 412 8.69 17.88 13.64
C ARG A 412 7.62 18.13 12.57
N ARG A 413 6.54 17.37 12.61
CA ARG A 413 5.41 17.43 11.67
C ARG A 413 4.82 18.84 11.59
N GLY A 414 5.00 19.49 10.44
CA GLY A 414 4.54 20.85 10.16
C GLY A 414 5.68 21.84 9.96
N ALA A 415 6.85 21.57 10.55
CA ALA A 415 8.06 22.37 10.34
C ALA A 415 8.66 22.14 8.95
N ARG A 416 9.41 23.14 8.44
CA ARG A 416 10.06 23.11 7.12
C ARG A 416 11.53 23.43 7.25
N HIS A 417 12.32 23.01 6.26
CA HIS A 417 13.77 23.31 6.20
C HIS A 417 14.05 24.83 6.24
N ALA A 418 13.16 25.65 5.67
CA ALA A 418 13.28 27.11 5.70
C ALA A 418 13.08 27.72 7.09
N ASP A 419 12.45 27.02 8.03
CA ASP A 419 12.26 27.52 9.40
C ASP A 419 13.59 27.46 10.20
N ALA A 420 14.58 26.66 9.78
CA ALA A 420 15.94 26.68 10.33
C ALA A 420 16.67 28.02 10.12
N ALA A 421 16.28 28.82 9.12
CA ALA A 421 16.81 30.16 8.89
C ALA A 421 16.48 31.15 10.03
N LYS A 422 15.54 30.81 10.91
CA LYS A 422 15.11 31.64 12.05
C LYS A 422 15.99 31.46 13.29
N ILE A 423 16.95 30.53 13.27
CA ILE A 423 17.85 30.27 14.39
C ILE A 423 18.85 31.42 14.53
N GLN A 424 18.67 32.24 15.56
CA GLN A 424 19.56 33.35 15.91
C GLN A 424 20.64 32.97 16.93
N HIS A 425 20.33 32.01 17.82
CA HIS A 425 21.22 31.59 18.91
C HIS A 425 21.69 30.15 18.69
N TRP A 426 23.00 29.99 18.59
CA TRP A 426 23.67 28.69 18.43
C TRP A 426 24.48 28.40 19.69
N LYS A 427 24.26 27.22 20.29
CA LYS A 427 25.08 26.73 21.40
C LYS A 427 26.40 26.22 20.82
N PRO A 428 27.58 26.76 21.20
CA PRO A 428 28.86 26.23 20.73
C PRO A 428 29.03 24.75 21.12
N VAL A 429 29.64 23.98 20.23
CA VAL A 429 30.06 22.60 20.54
C VAL A 429 31.41 22.57 21.27
N SER A 430 31.71 21.48 21.97
CA SER A 430 33.03 21.28 22.57
C SER A 430 34.10 20.98 21.50
N PRO A 431 35.41 21.10 21.80
CA PRO A 431 36.48 20.78 20.85
C PRO A 431 36.40 19.35 20.28
N GLU A 432 35.96 18.38 21.09
CA GLU A 432 35.81 16.98 20.72
C GLU A 432 34.62 16.76 19.76
N GLN A 433 33.59 17.61 19.88
CA GLN A 433 32.42 17.63 19.02
C GLN A 433 32.63 18.48 17.75
N ALA A 434 33.64 19.35 17.71
CA ALA A 434 33.95 20.25 16.60
C ALA A 434 34.67 19.55 15.42
N PHE A 435 34.19 18.36 15.04
CA PHE A 435 34.82 17.54 14.01
C PHE A 435 34.63 18.10 12.59
N VAL A 436 35.53 17.72 11.70
CA VAL A 436 35.46 18.01 10.26
C VAL A 436 34.89 16.80 9.51
N PHE A 437 34.07 17.06 8.49
CA PHE A 437 33.59 16.06 7.53
C PHE A 437 33.56 16.63 6.11
N GLU A 438 33.61 15.74 5.10
CA GLU A 438 33.59 16.09 3.69
C GLU A 438 32.19 15.88 3.09
N THR A 439 31.84 16.71 2.12
CA THR A 439 30.57 16.68 1.38
C THR A 439 30.80 16.85 -0.12
N LYS A 440 29.82 16.51 -0.96
CA LYS A 440 29.90 16.70 -2.42
C LYS A 440 28.66 17.39 -3.01
N VAL A 441 28.85 18.34 -3.93
CA VAL A 441 27.75 19.04 -4.62
C VAL A 441 26.95 18.06 -5.49
N ALA A 442 25.66 17.92 -5.24
CA ALA A 442 24.73 17.14 -6.07
C ALA A 442 23.26 17.59 -5.89
N GLU A 443 22.34 16.94 -6.62
CA GLU A 443 20.90 17.18 -6.51
C GLU A 443 20.20 15.99 -5.84
N LYS A 444 19.20 16.27 -4.99
CA LYS A 444 18.18 15.26 -4.68
C LYS A 444 17.16 15.21 -5.80
N VAL A 445 17.23 14.11 -6.53
CA VAL A 445 16.35 13.78 -7.65
C VAL A 445 15.42 12.65 -7.22
N LEU A 446 14.19 12.70 -7.74
CA LEU A 446 13.32 11.54 -7.93
C LEU A 446 12.78 11.57 -9.37
N LEU A 447 12.42 10.41 -9.90
CA LEU A 447 11.67 10.26 -11.13
C LEU A 447 10.18 10.47 -10.85
N ARG A 448 9.45 10.93 -11.87
CA ARG A 448 7.99 11.00 -11.85
C ARG A 448 7.38 10.59 -13.18
N ILE A 449 6.16 10.09 -13.15
CA ILE A 449 5.36 9.80 -14.36
C ILE A 449 4.40 10.96 -14.57
N ASP A 450 4.52 11.65 -15.71
CA ASP A 450 3.69 12.78 -16.12
C ASP A 450 3.00 12.49 -17.45
N GLY A 451 1.86 13.14 -17.68
CA GLY A 451 1.22 13.19 -18.98
C GLY A 451 1.98 14.07 -19.98
N THR A 452 2.06 13.65 -21.25
CA THR A 452 2.71 14.43 -22.32
C THR A 452 2.08 15.79 -22.57
N SER A 453 0.83 16.01 -22.12
CA SER A 453 0.09 17.27 -22.21
C SER A 453 0.71 18.41 -21.37
N HIS A 454 1.44 18.06 -20.30
CA HIS A 454 2.09 19.03 -19.43
C HIS A 454 3.33 19.62 -20.11
N ARG A 455 3.16 20.82 -20.70
CA ARG A 455 4.20 21.65 -21.32
C ARG A 455 5.48 21.66 -20.50
N GLU A 456 6.58 21.29 -21.13
CA GLU A 456 7.92 21.57 -20.64
C GLU A 456 8.17 23.07 -20.79
N GLY A 457 8.25 23.79 -19.66
CA GLY A 457 8.47 25.25 -19.69
C GLY A 457 8.20 25.96 -18.37
N SER A 458 7.22 25.53 -17.57
CA SER A 458 7.06 26.02 -16.21
C SER A 458 7.83 25.11 -15.24
N TYR A 459 8.94 25.61 -14.70
CA TYR A 459 9.49 25.05 -13.48
C TYR A 459 8.52 25.39 -12.34
N ASP A 460 7.50 24.55 -12.16
CA ASP A 460 6.45 24.73 -11.16
C ASP A 460 7.05 24.48 -9.78
N GLY A 461 7.65 25.54 -9.22
CA GLY A 461 8.32 25.52 -7.93
C GLY A 461 7.36 25.04 -6.86
N GLY A 462 7.75 24.00 -6.13
CA GLY A 462 6.86 23.07 -5.41
C GLY A 462 6.00 23.63 -4.27
N TYR A 463 5.08 24.53 -4.60
CA TYR A 463 3.90 24.87 -3.81
C TYR A 463 2.68 24.41 -4.58
N PHE A 464 2.30 23.14 -4.38
CA PHE A 464 1.03 22.62 -4.87
C PHE A 464 -0.11 23.52 -4.39
N ARG A 465 -0.65 24.37 -5.28
CA ARG A 465 -1.97 24.97 -5.08
C ARG A 465 -2.93 23.83 -4.84
N GLY A 466 -3.68 23.89 -3.73
CA GLY A 466 -4.39 22.75 -3.18
C GLY A 466 -5.41 22.14 -4.14
N ALA A 467 -4.98 21.20 -4.98
CA ALA A 467 -5.84 20.15 -5.47
C ALA A 467 -6.44 19.46 -4.24
N LYS A 468 -7.76 19.53 -4.08
CA LYS A 468 -8.47 18.92 -2.96
C LYS A 468 -7.96 17.49 -2.81
N ARG A 469 -7.43 17.15 -1.62
CA ARG A 469 -6.94 15.79 -1.32
C ARG A 469 -8.09 14.81 -1.52
N LYS A 470 -8.20 14.25 -2.73
CA LYS A 470 -8.94 13.02 -2.93
C LYS A 470 -8.13 11.99 -2.16
N HIS A 471 -8.69 11.44 -1.08
CA HIS A 471 -8.02 10.41 -0.31
C HIS A 471 -7.79 9.21 -1.23
N THR A 472 -6.59 9.10 -1.80
CA THR A 472 -6.04 7.81 -2.22
C THR A 472 -5.66 7.10 -0.94
N ALA A 473 -6.66 6.52 -0.29
CA ALA A 473 -6.43 5.56 0.77
C ALA A 473 -5.53 4.45 0.20
N HIS A 474 -4.56 3.99 1.00
CA HIS A 474 -3.72 2.86 0.64
C HIS A 474 -4.60 1.65 0.30
N GLU A 475 -4.72 1.34 -0.98
CA GLU A 475 -5.38 0.19 -1.60
C GLU A 475 -6.88 -0.08 -1.23
N ASP A 476 -7.61 -0.56 -2.23
CA ASP A 476 -9.00 -1.08 -2.21
C ASP A 476 -10.23 -0.13 -2.13
N ASP A 477 -10.11 1.20 -2.09
CA ASP A 477 -11.29 2.11 -2.06
C ASP A 477 -11.89 2.38 -3.47
N PHE A 478 -12.31 1.32 -4.17
CA PHE A 478 -12.92 1.36 -5.50
C PHE A 478 -14.41 1.69 -5.46
N ARG A 479 -14.74 2.99 -5.31
CA ARG A 479 -16.08 3.48 -5.67
C ARG A 479 -16.20 3.65 -7.18
N SER A 480 -16.90 2.72 -7.82
CA SER A 480 -17.25 2.77 -9.23
C SER A 480 -18.07 4.04 -9.54
N ARG A 481 -17.43 5.04 -10.16
CA ARG A 481 -18.15 6.11 -10.87
C ARG A 481 -18.55 5.61 -12.27
N GLN A 482 -19.53 4.72 -12.33
CA GLN A 482 -20.34 4.61 -13.54
C GLN A 482 -21.14 5.91 -13.68
N GLY A 483 -20.87 6.66 -14.74
CA GLY A 483 -21.69 7.81 -15.11
C GLY A 483 -22.99 7.31 -15.71
N ASN A 484 -24.08 7.32 -14.95
CA ASN A 484 -25.41 7.10 -15.51
C ASN A 484 -26.15 8.44 -15.61
N HIS A 485 -26.11 9.06 -16.79
CA HIS A 485 -26.94 10.21 -17.12
C HIS A 485 -28.36 9.74 -17.39
N HIS A 486 -29.24 9.77 -16.39
CA HIS A 486 -30.68 9.69 -16.60
C HIS A 486 -31.33 10.99 -16.14
N HIS A 487 -31.93 11.71 -17.09
CA HIS A 487 -32.91 12.75 -16.82
C HIS A 487 -34.17 12.10 -16.25
N HIS A 488 -34.85 12.75 -15.28
CA HIS A 488 -36.30 12.91 -15.25
C HIS A 488 -36.70 14.01 -14.23
N PRO A 489 -37.93 14.59 -14.32
CA PRO A 489 -38.20 15.99 -13.97
C PRO A 489 -38.77 16.21 -12.55
N PRO A 490 -38.92 17.48 -12.10
CA PRO A 490 -39.34 17.79 -10.74
C PRO A 490 -40.86 17.95 -10.57
N THR A 491 -41.42 17.30 -9.55
CA THR A 491 -42.74 17.59 -8.96
C THR A 491 -42.68 17.37 -7.45
N GLY A 492 -42.93 18.41 -6.66
CA GLY A 492 -43.38 18.26 -5.26
C GLY A 492 -44.92 18.33 -5.21
N PRO A 493 -45.53 18.70 -4.07
CA PRO A 493 -45.04 18.67 -2.69
C PRO A 493 -46.04 17.97 -1.72
N GLY A 494 -45.65 17.67 -0.48
CA GLY A 494 -46.63 17.43 0.60
C GLY A 494 -46.17 16.56 1.77
N GLY A 495 -46.63 16.94 2.99
CA GLY A 495 -46.68 16.11 4.21
C GLY A 495 -45.32 15.67 4.81
N GLY A 496 -44.93 15.97 6.05
CA GLY A 496 -45.66 16.51 7.19
C GLY A 496 -45.81 15.45 8.29
N GLY A 497 -45.19 15.66 9.45
CA GLY A 497 -45.55 14.91 10.67
C GLY A 497 -44.42 14.43 11.57
N ARG A 498 -44.35 15.08 12.74
CA ARG A 498 -44.12 14.48 14.08
C ARG A 498 -42.73 13.99 14.47
N ASN A 499 -42.09 14.82 15.30
CA ASN A 499 -41.23 14.39 16.40
C ASN A 499 -41.83 13.22 17.19
N PHE A 500 -40.96 12.35 17.73
CA PHE A 500 -41.00 12.07 19.16
C PHE A 500 -39.58 12.04 19.74
N ASN A 501 -39.45 12.45 21.00
CA ASN A 501 -38.21 12.79 21.69
C ASN A 501 -38.22 12.12 23.07
N SER A 502 -37.09 11.59 23.55
CA SER A 502 -36.82 11.06 24.91
C SER A 502 -35.54 10.20 24.86
N ASN A 503 -34.56 10.24 25.75
CA ASN A 503 -34.26 11.12 26.90
C ASN A 503 -32.71 11.12 27.12
N ASN A 504 -32.08 12.20 27.62
CA ASN A 504 -31.66 12.40 29.03
C ASN A 504 -31.05 11.16 29.72
N ASN A 505 -29.95 11.20 30.48
CA ASN A 505 -29.15 12.26 31.14
C ASN A 505 -27.67 11.78 31.22
N ASN A 506 -26.63 12.46 31.73
CA ASN A 506 -26.40 13.71 32.51
C ASN A 506 -24.92 14.17 32.24
N GLN A 507 -24.29 15.24 32.76
CA GLN A 507 -24.65 16.32 33.69
C GLN A 507 -23.79 17.60 33.40
N ASN A 508 -23.93 18.63 34.23
CA ASN A 508 -23.24 19.93 34.24
C ASN A 508 -21.91 19.90 35.04
N ASN A 509 -20.97 20.86 34.93
CA ASN A 509 -21.13 22.21 35.50
C ASN A 509 -20.24 23.33 34.90
N PHE A 510 -20.72 24.56 35.06
CA PHE A 510 -20.24 25.89 34.63
C PHE A 510 -19.31 26.54 35.73
N PRO A 511 -18.84 27.82 35.66
CA PRO A 511 -19.30 28.94 34.81
C PRO A 511 -18.27 29.92 34.20
N GLN A 512 -18.85 30.77 33.35
CA GLN A 512 -18.35 31.95 32.68
C GLN A 512 -18.10 33.13 33.66
N VAL A 513 -17.19 34.05 33.33
CA VAL A 513 -17.25 35.45 33.80
C VAL A 513 -17.09 36.39 32.60
N SER A 514 -17.94 37.41 32.54
CA SER A 514 -17.92 38.47 31.54
C SER A 514 -17.78 39.84 32.23
N ARG A 515 -16.94 40.73 31.70
CA ARG A 515 -16.95 42.18 31.98
C ARG A 515 -16.29 42.93 30.84
N GLY A 516 -16.89 44.05 30.43
CA GLY A 516 -16.54 44.76 29.19
C GLY A 516 -15.65 45.99 29.39
N GLY A 517 -15.43 46.74 28.29
CA GLY A 517 -14.68 48.00 28.25
C GLY A 517 -14.82 48.67 26.88
N ASN A 518 -15.03 49.99 26.85
CA ASN A 518 -15.51 50.74 25.68
C ASN A 518 -14.40 51.62 25.02
N ARG A 519 -14.69 52.19 23.83
CA ARG A 519 -13.92 53.12 22.95
C ARG A 519 -13.34 52.45 21.69
N GLY A 520 -13.42 53.02 20.47
CA GLY A 520 -14.15 54.22 20.00
C GLY A 520 -13.57 54.83 18.71
N GLY A 521 -14.40 55.10 17.70
CA GLY A 521 -14.04 55.80 16.44
C GLY A 521 -13.45 54.92 15.32
N GLY A 522 -13.70 55.16 14.03
CA GLY A 522 -14.61 56.11 13.39
C GLY A 522 -14.45 56.15 11.84
N GLY A 523 -15.55 56.36 11.11
CA GLY A 523 -15.59 56.49 9.63
C GLY A 523 -15.52 55.17 8.84
N GLY A 524 -16.18 54.99 7.69
CA GLY A 524 -17.10 55.88 6.96
C GLY A 524 -17.05 55.60 5.45
N PHE A 525 -18.20 55.67 4.76
CA PHE A 525 -18.38 55.50 3.30
C PHE A 525 -18.12 54.08 2.72
N GLY A 526 -18.83 53.60 1.69
CA GLY A 526 -19.95 54.19 0.93
C GLY A 526 -20.61 53.19 -0.04
N ARG A 527 -21.93 53.37 -0.24
CA ARG A 527 -22.90 52.54 -0.99
C ARG A 527 -22.59 52.18 -2.47
N GLY A 528 -23.21 51.09 -2.94
CA GLY A 528 -23.74 50.94 -4.31
C GLY A 528 -23.32 49.65 -5.05
N GLY A 529 -24.16 48.92 -5.79
CA GLY A 529 -25.62 49.02 -6.01
C GLY A 529 -26.03 48.78 -7.47
N GLY A 530 -26.80 47.71 -7.75
CA GLY A 530 -27.39 47.39 -9.08
C GLY A 530 -26.49 46.53 -9.99
N ARG A 531 -26.91 45.42 -10.62
CA ARG A 531 -28.12 45.01 -11.41
C ARG A 531 -28.09 45.46 -12.89
N GLY A 532 -28.33 44.48 -13.77
CA GLY A 532 -28.56 44.65 -15.21
C GLY A 532 -27.26 44.70 -16.03
N GLY A 533 -27.21 44.24 -17.28
CA GLY A 533 -28.22 43.55 -18.10
C GLY A 533 -27.54 43.02 -19.37
N GLY A 534 -28.13 42.00 -20.02
CA GLY A 534 -27.50 41.35 -21.18
C GLY A 534 -27.58 42.18 -22.48
N GLY A 535 -26.82 41.77 -23.49
CA GLY A 535 -26.86 42.37 -24.83
C GLY A 535 -25.83 41.78 -25.77
N ASN A 536 -26.25 40.82 -26.61
CA ASN A 536 -25.47 40.40 -27.78
C ASN A 536 -25.23 41.60 -28.72
N PHE A 537 -24.07 41.66 -29.40
CA PHE A 537 -24.08 41.97 -30.83
C PHE A 537 -22.91 41.30 -31.57
N ARG A 538 -23.15 41.03 -32.86
CA ARG A 538 -22.23 40.38 -33.80
C ARG A 538 -21.13 41.37 -34.27
N GLY A 539 -20.05 40.85 -34.88
CA GLY A 539 -19.00 41.66 -35.55
C GLY A 539 -19.48 42.31 -36.87
N PRO A 540 -18.61 42.58 -37.88
CA PRO A 540 -17.33 41.90 -38.18
C PRO A 540 -16.19 42.82 -38.72
N THR A 541 -15.09 42.21 -39.22
CA THR A 541 -14.07 42.80 -40.14
C THR A 541 -13.20 43.97 -39.60
N ARG A 542 -11.99 44.29 -40.10
CA ARG A 542 -11.04 43.68 -41.06
C ARG A 542 -9.62 44.26 -40.77
N ARG A 543 -8.56 43.54 -41.20
CA ARG A 543 -7.22 44.01 -41.64
C ARG A 543 -6.59 45.28 -41.05
N GLY A 544 -5.30 45.19 -40.70
CA GLY A 544 -4.35 46.28 -40.95
C GLY A 544 -3.01 46.13 -40.23
N SER A 545 -1.95 45.88 -41.00
CA SER A 545 -0.52 45.82 -40.58
C SER A 545 -0.08 44.58 -39.80
#